data_AF-A0A9X1Q7G6-F1
#
_entry.id   AF-A0A9X1Q7G6-F1
#
_cell.length_a   1.000
_cell.length_b   1.000
_cell.length_c   1.000
_cell.angle_alpha   90.00
_cell.angle_beta   90.00
_cell.angle_gamma   90.00
#
_symmetry.space_group_name_H-M   'P 1'
#
loop_
_entity.id
_entity.type
_entity.pdbx_description
1 polymer ?
#
loop_
_entity_poly.entity_id
_entity_poly.type
_entity_poly.pdbx_seq_one_letter_code
_entity_poly.pdbx_strand_id
1 'polypeptide(L)' 'RPGDPARVVASADRIATELDWKAKHDVQDMIASAWEGWVRLHPEAARA' A
#
# COMPACT_ATOMS: atom_id res chain seq x y z
N ARG A 1 -13.30 -0.22 14.67
CA ARG A 1 -13.80 -0.95 15.85
C ARG A 1 -14.10 0.09 16.94
N PRO A 2 -14.94 -0.18 17.96
CA PRO A 2 -15.10 0.77 19.06
C PRO A 2 -13.71 1.07 19.64
N GLY A 3 -13.24 2.30 19.51
CA GLY A 3 -11.90 2.73 19.96
C GLY A 3 -10.90 3.13 18.86
N ASP A 4 -11.15 2.83 17.58
CA ASP A 4 -10.27 3.31 16.51
C ASP A 4 -10.60 4.77 16.13
N PRO A 5 -9.60 5.65 15.96
CA PRO A 5 -9.83 6.99 15.47
C PRO A 5 -10.36 6.98 14.03
N ALA A 6 -11.18 7.97 13.68
CA ALA A 6 -11.75 8.08 12.33
C ALA A 6 -10.70 8.30 11.23
N ARG A 7 -9.50 8.76 11.58
CA ARG A 7 -8.40 9.01 10.63
C ARG A 7 -7.04 8.90 11.32
N VAL A 8 -6.11 8.21 10.65
CA VAL A 8 -4.68 8.21 10.96
C VAL A 8 -3.92 8.32 9.65
N VAL A 9 -3.28 9.47 9.41
CA VAL A 9 -2.48 9.72 8.21
C VAL A 9 -1.20 10.43 8.64
N ALA A 10 -0.04 9.89 8.26
CA ALA A 10 1.26 10.50 8.57
C ALA A 10 1.61 11.61 7.55
N SER A 11 2.28 12.66 8.01
CA SER A 11 2.94 13.61 7.10
C SER A 11 4.20 12.96 6.49
N ALA A 12 4.44 13.25 5.20
CA ALA A 12 5.65 12.85 4.48
C ALA A 12 6.65 14.02 4.30
N ASP A 13 6.40 15.18 4.93
CA ASP A 13 7.14 16.42 4.64
C ASP A 13 8.63 16.30 5.01
N ARG A 14 8.92 15.62 6.13
CA ARG A 14 10.29 15.46 6.63
C ARG A 14 11.15 14.63 5.68
N ILE A 15 10.63 13.49 5.23
CA ILE A 15 11.38 12.61 4.33
C ILE A 15 11.51 13.22 2.93
N ALA A 16 10.50 13.98 2.47
CA ALA A 16 10.58 14.75 1.23
C ALA A 16 11.67 15.83 1.31
N THR A 17 11.76 16.54 2.43
CA THR A 17 12.74 17.62 2.61
C THR A 17 14.17 17.09 2.79
N GLU A 18 14.35 16.09 3.64
CA GLU A 18 15.69 15.60 4.01
C GLU A 18 16.29 14.69 2.95
N LEU A 19 15.45 13.93 2.21
CA LEU A 19 15.90 12.87 1.31
C LEU A 19 15.42 13.02 -0.14
N ASP A 20 14.73 14.12 -0.49
CA ASP A 20 14.06 14.31 -1.79
C ASP A 20 13.16 13.12 -2.16
N TRP A 21 12.56 12.49 -1.14
CA TRP A 21 11.77 11.29 -1.31
C TRP A 21 10.30 11.61 -1.64
N LYS A 22 9.71 10.81 -2.52
CA LYS A 22 8.28 10.85 -2.84
C LYS A 22 7.71 9.45 -3.03
N ALA A 23 6.51 9.21 -2.51
CA ALA A 23 5.74 8.01 -2.80
C ALA A 23 5.46 7.91 -4.31
N LYS A 24 5.71 6.73 -4.89
CA LYS A 24 5.59 6.50 -6.34
C LYS A 24 4.39 5.66 -6.75
N HIS A 25 3.76 5.01 -5.77
CA HIS A 25 2.66 4.07 -5.98
C HIS A 25 1.39 4.60 -5.37
N ASP A 26 0.28 4.47 -6.10
CA ASP A 26 -1.05 4.74 -5.56
C ASP A 26 -1.70 3.49 -4.96
N VAL A 27 -2.96 3.61 -4.55
CA VAL A 27 -3.70 2.50 -3.93
C VAL A 27 -3.91 1.35 -4.92
N GLN A 28 -4.12 1.63 -6.21
CA GLN A 28 -4.34 0.59 -7.21
C GLN A 28 -3.04 -0.18 -7.46
N ASP A 29 -1.91 0.51 -7.56
CA ASP A 29 -0.58 -0.12 -7.67
C ASP A 29 -0.29 -1.06 -6.48
N MET A 30 -0.61 -0.60 -5.27
CA MET A 30 -0.43 -1.39 -4.05
C MET A 30 -1.30 -2.65 -4.05
N ILE A 31 -2.57 -2.53 -4.45
CA ILE A 31 -3.50 -3.67 -4.52
C ILE A 31 -3.04 -4.67 -5.58
N ALA A 32 -2.71 -4.18 -6.78
CA ALA A 32 -2.30 -5.03 -7.90
C ALA A 32 -1.04 -5.82 -7.55
N SER A 33 0.01 -5.15 -7.08
CA SER A 33 1.27 -5.81 -6.74
C SER A 33 1.15 -6.81 -5.58
N ALA A 34 0.32 -6.52 -4.58
CA ALA A 34 0.03 -7.45 -3.49
C ALA A 34 -0.71 -8.69 -4.00
N TRP A 35 -1.72 -8.51 -4.85
CA TRP A 35 -2.48 -9.61 -5.43
C TRP A 35 -1.62 -10.48 -6.35
N GLU A 36 -0.86 -9.88 -7.26
CA GLU A 36 0.06 -10.59 -8.15
C GLU A 36 1.10 -11.40 -7.37
N GLY A 37 1.67 -10.81 -6.31
CA GLY A 37 2.62 -11.48 -5.44
C GLY A 37 2.01 -12.68 -4.72
N TRP A 38 0.76 -12.54 -4.24
CA TRP A 38 0.05 -13.61 -3.57
C TRP A 38 -0.36 -14.73 -4.55
N VAL A 39 -0.94 -14.39 -5.71
CA VAL A 39 -1.31 -15.35 -6.77
C VAL A 39 -0.09 -16.14 -7.26
N ARG A 40 1.09 -15.53 -7.35
CA ARG A 40 2.32 -16.26 -7.71
C ARG A 40 2.57 -17.45 -6.78
N LEU A 41 2.23 -17.32 -5.51
CA LEU A 41 2.36 -18.38 -4.52
C LEU A 41 1.13 -19.30 -4.48
N HIS A 42 -0.03 -18.84 -4.97
CA HIS A 42 -1.33 -19.52 -4.89
C HIS A 42 -2.03 -19.49 -6.27
N PRO A 43 -1.49 -20.21 -7.29
CA PRO A 43 -1.93 -20.06 -8.68
C PRO A 43 -3.38 -20.47 -8.93
N GLU A 44 -3.95 -21.32 -8.08
CA GLU A 44 -5.36 -21.74 -8.14
C GLU A 44 -6.33 -20.58 -7.95
N ALA A 45 -5.94 -19.56 -7.19
CA ALA A 45 -6.81 -18.42 -6.89
C ALA A 45 -6.99 -17.47 -8.08
N ALA A 46 -6.14 -17.57 -9.11
CA ALA A 46 -6.32 -16.84 -10.37
C ALA A 46 -7.44 -17.43 -11.26
N ARG A 47 -7.93 -18.63 -10.93
CA ARG A 47 -8.92 -19.36 -11.74
C ARG A 47 -10.35 -19.22 -11.23
N ALA A 48 -10.55 -18.54 -10.10
CA ALA A 48 -11.85 -18.32 -9.46
C ALA A 48 -12.60 -17.13 -10.08
#